data_AF-A0A4Y2A910-F1
#
_entry.id   AF-A0A4Y2A910-F1
#
_cell.length_a   1.000
_cell.length_b   1.000
_cell.length_c   1.000
_cell.angle_alpha   90.00
_cell.angle_beta   90.00
_cell.angle_gamma   90.00
#
_symmetry.space_group_name_H-M   'P 1'
#
loop_
_entity.id
_entity.type
_entity.pdbx_description
1 polymer ?
#
loop_
_entity_poly.entity_id
_entity_poly.type
_entity_poly.pdbx_seq_one_letter_code
_entity_poly.pdbx_strand_id
1 'polypeptide(L)'
;MPHTPHEHGGPVAWPPCSPDLNPLDFFFWSHMKSLVYETSVDSAEDLVARTIAAGDKINATPGIFARLLQSFLRRCELCNETRGRHFEHLL
;
A
#
# COMPACT_ATOMS: atom_id res chain seq x y z
N MET A 1 31.71 2.93 -12.52
CA MET A 1 30.66 2.10 -13.15
C MET A 1 29.32 2.69 -12.72
N PRO A 2 28.57 3.42 -13.58
CA PRO A 2 27.28 3.95 -13.17
C PRO A 2 26.25 2.83 -13.22
N HIS A 3 25.52 2.68 -12.13
CA HIS A 3 24.47 1.68 -11.94
C HIS A 3 23.23 2.14 -12.71
N THR A 4 22.87 1.42 -13.78
CA THR A 4 21.61 1.61 -14.50
C THR A 4 20.44 1.21 -13.60
N PRO A 5 19.43 2.07 -13.39
CA PRO A 5 18.20 1.67 -12.69
C PRO A 5 17.50 0.59 -13.52
N HIS A 6 17.16 -0.53 -12.89
CA HIS A 6 16.29 -1.54 -13.48
C HIS A 6 14.89 -0.93 -13.65
N GLU A 7 14.58 -0.51 -14.88
CA GLU A 7 13.22 -0.16 -15.28
C GLU A 7 12.38 -1.44 -15.25
N HIS A 8 11.49 -1.54 -14.26
CA HIS A 8 10.54 -2.64 -14.19
C HIS A 8 9.41 -2.31 -15.18
N GLY A 9 9.46 -2.94 -16.37
CA GLY A 9 8.54 -2.72 -17.49
C GLY A 9 7.09 -3.17 -17.23
N GLY A 10 6.41 -2.49 -16.32
CA GLY A 10 4.95 -2.47 -16.24
C GLY A 10 4.37 -1.32 -17.09
N PRO A 11 3.05 -1.31 -17.35
CA PRO A 11 2.39 -0.24 -18.09
C PRO A 11 2.48 1.14 -17.41
N VAL A 12 2.94 1.18 -16.16
CA VAL A 12 3.22 2.41 -15.40
C VAL A 12 4.72 2.43 -15.08
N ALA A 13 5.39 3.49 -15.52
CA ALA A 13 6.79 3.75 -15.19
C ALA A 13 6.87 4.22 -13.73
N TRP A 14 7.10 3.27 -12.81
CA TRP A 14 7.32 3.59 -11.41
C TRP A 14 8.78 3.97 -11.18
N PRO A 15 9.07 5.07 -10.46
CA PRO A 15 10.44 5.39 -10.06
C PRO A 15 11.00 4.27 -9.16
N PRO A 16 12.32 3.99 -9.23
CA PRO A 16 12.96 2.96 -8.42
C PRO A 16 12.76 3.27 -6.92
N CYS A 17 12.31 2.26 -6.16
CA CYS A 17 12.07 2.33 -4.70
C CYS A 17 11.01 3.34 -4.25
N SER A 18 9.76 3.24 -4.75
CA SER A 18 8.63 4.03 -4.20
C SER A 18 7.55 3.14 -3.56
N PRO A 19 7.82 2.50 -2.40
CA PRO A 19 6.79 1.83 -1.61
C PRO A 19 5.67 2.79 -1.18
N ASP A 20 5.98 4.09 -1.06
CA ASP A 20 5.01 5.17 -0.79
C ASP A 20 3.93 5.32 -1.87
N LEU A 21 4.23 4.91 -3.10
CA LEU A 21 3.35 5.07 -4.26
C LEU A 21 2.60 3.79 -4.63
N ASN A 22 2.88 2.63 -4.02
CA ASN A 22 2.10 1.43 -4.27
C ASN A 22 0.88 1.40 -3.32
N PRO A 23 -0.36 1.59 -3.83
CA PRO A 23 -1.58 1.59 -3.01
C PRO A 23 -1.78 0.29 -2.22
N LEU A 24 -1.27 -0.82 -2.75
CA LEU A 24 -1.32 -2.10 -2.07
C LEU A 24 -0.41 -2.14 -0.85
N ASP A 25 0.83 -1.66 -0.96
CA ASP A 25 1.79 -1.73 0.14
C ASP A 25 1.43 -0.77 1.28
N PHE A 26 1.05 0.49 0.97
CA PHE A 26 0.81 1.47 2.03
C PHE A 26 -0.57 1.38 2.70
N PHE A 27 -1.60 0.96 1.97
CA PHE A 27 -2.97 0.98 2.48
C PHE A 27 -3.52 -0.42 2.67
N PHE A 28 -3.51 -1.23 1.62
CA PHE A 28 -4.14 -2.55 1.67
C PHE A 28 -3.42 -3.46 2.66
N TRP A 29 -2.10 -3.57 2.55
CA TRP A 29 -1.31 -4.44 3.42
C TRP A 29 -1.25 -3.93 4.85
N SER A 30 -1.12 -2.60 5.04
CA SER A 30 -1.19 -1.97 6.36
C SER A 30 -2.52 -2.24 7.07
N HIS A 31 -3.64 -2.05 6.36
CA HIS A 31 -4.97 -2.26 6.91
C HIS A 31 -5.27 -3.74 7.14
N MET A 32 -4.89 -4.61 6.21
CA MET A 32 -5.02 -6.06 6.35
C MET A 32 -4.22 -6.58 7.54
N LYS A 33 -2.98 -6.13 7.71
CA LYS A 33 -2.14 -6.49 8.87
C LYS A 33 -2.79 -6.04 10.18
N SER A 34 -3.36 -4.83 10.23
CA SER A 34 -4.08 -4.36 11.41
C SER A 34 -5.29 -5.23 11.77
N LEU A 35 -5.99 -5.78 10.78
CA LEU A 35 -7.16 -6.64 11.00
C LEU A 35 -6.77 -8.07 11.38
N VAL A 36 -5.74 -8.63 10.73
CA VAL A 36 -5.28 -9.99 10.97
C VAL A 36 -4.65 -10.14 12.35
N TYR A 37 -3.89 -9.14 12.79
CA TYR A 37 -3.17 -9.13 14.07
C TYR A 37 -3.88 -8.32 15.17
N GLU A 38 -5.17 -8.00 15.00
CA GLU A 38 -5.99 -7.36 16.04
C GLU A 38 -6.05 -8.22 17.32
N THR A 39 -6.00 -9.54 17.16
CA THR A 39 -5.95 -10.53 18.23
C THR A 39 -4.77 -11.47 18.02
N SER A 40 -4.29 -12.13 19.08
CA SER A 40 -3.20 -13.12 18.95
C SER A 40 -3.62 -14.23 17.97
N VAL A 41 -2.69 -14.63 17.11
CA VAL A 41 -2.89 -15.70 16.13
C VAL A 41 -2.23 -16.96 16.70
N ASP A 42 -3.01 -18.02 16.86
CA ASP A 42 -2.58 -19.22 17.60
C ASP A 42 -2.17 -20.39 16.68
N SER A 43 -2.50 -20.31 15.38
CA SER A 43 -2.15 -21.33 14.36
C SER A 43 -2.04 -20.73 12.96
N ALA A 44 -1.34 -21.42 12.06
CA ALA A 44 -1.28 -21.08 10.64
C ALA A 44 -2.66 -21.15 9.96
N GLU A 45 -3.53 -22.07 10.38
CA GLU A 45 -4.89 -22.20 9.85
C GLU A 45 -5.76 -21.00 10.24
N ASP A 46 -5.63 -20.56 11.49
CA ASP A 46 -6.27 -19.36 12.02
C ASP A 46 -5.76 -18.10 11.29
N LEU A 47 -4.46 -18.02 11.01
CA LEU A 47 -3.89 -16.93 10.21
C LEU A 47 -4.52 -16.85 8.80
N VAL A 48 -4.67 -17.99 8.13
CA VAL A 48 -5.27 -18.07 6.78
C VAL A 48 -6.75 -17.67 6.84
N ALA A 49 -7.51 -18.20 7.79
CA ALA A 49 -8.92 -17.87 7.96
C ALA A 49 -9.12 -16.37 8.23
N ARG A 50 -8.29 -15.78 9.10
CA ARG A 50 -8.31 -14.33 9.38
C ARG A 50 -7.92 -13.48 8.19
N THR A 51 -6.95 -13.93 7.40
CA THR A 51 -6.53 -13.21 6.18
C THR A 51 -7.68 -13.14 5.17
N ILE A 52 -8.41 -14.25 4.98
CA ILE A 52 -9.59 -14.29 4.10
C ILE A 52 -10.68 -13.37 4.66
N ALA A 53 -11.03 -13.51 5.94
CA ALA A 53 -12.06 -12.69 6.58
C ALA A 53 -11.71 -11.19 6.56
N ALA A 54 -10.45 -10.83 6.76
CA ALA A 54 -9.98 -9.45 6.65
C ALA A 54 -10.12 -8.93 5.21
N GLY A 55 -9.76 -9.74 4.20
CA GLY A 55 -9.97 -9.41 2.80
C GLY A 55 -11.43 -9.13 2.46
N ASP A 56 -12.33 -10.00 2.90
CA ASP A 56 -13.78 -9.83 2.71
C ASP A 56 -14.31 -8.57 3.40
N LYS A 57 -13.86 -8.30 4.63
CA LYS A 57 -14.23 -7.09 5.39
C LYS A 57 -13.78 -5.82 4.68
N ILE A 58 -12.56 -5.80 4.15
CA ILE A 58 -12.04 -4.67 3.37
C ILE A 58 -12.88 -4.48 2.11
N ASN A 59 -13.17 -5.55 1.37
CA ASN A 59 -13.96 -5.48 0.14
C ASN A 59 -15.41 -5.06 0.38
N ALA A 60 -16.00 -5.48 1.50
CA ALA A 60 -17.34 -5.10 1.92
C ALA A 60 -17.42 -3.65 2.45
N THR A 61 -16.29 -2.98 2.69
CA THR A 61 -16.27 -1.60 3.19
C THR A 61 -16.62 -0.63 2.06
N PRO A 62 -17.78 0.04 2.11
CA PRO A 62 -18.18 0.97 1.05
C PRO A 62 -17.20 2.14 0.97
N GLY A 63 -16.81 2.50 -0.26
CA GLY A 63 -15.93 3.64 -0.51
C GLY A 63 -14.46 3.41 -0.16
N ILE A 64 -14.04 2.18 0.20
CA ILE A 64 -12.64 1.86 0.49
C ILE A 64 -11.72 2.18 -0.71
N PHE A 65 -12.17 1.86 -1.93
CA PHE A 65 -11.46 2.17 -3.17
C PHE A 65 -11.40 3.66 -3.49
N ALA A 66 -12.46 4.41 -3.16
CA ALA A 66 -12.45 5.86 -3.31
C ALA A 66 -11.41 6.49 -2.36
N ARG A 67 -11.38 6.06 -1.10
CA ARG A 67 -10.38 6.52 -0.11
C ARG A 67 -8.95 6.15 -0.51
N LEU A 68 -8.76 4.94 -1.04
CA LEU A 68 -7.50 4.49 -1.64
C LEU A 68 -7.03 5.42 -2.75
N LEU A 69 -7.92 5.71 -3.71
CA LEU A 69 -7.61 6.57 -4.85
C LEU A 69 -7.29 8.00 -4.42
N GLN A 70 -8.05 8.56 -3.48
CA GLN A 70 -7.77 9.89 -2.91
C GLN A 70 -6.41 9.94 -2.20
N SER A 71 -6.09 8.93 -1.39
CA SER A 71 -4.78 8.84 -0.73
C SER A 71 -3.64 8.72 -1.74
N PHE A 72 -3.82 7.91 -2.80
CA PHE A 72 -2.84 7.79 -3.88
C PHE A 72 -2.63 9.12 -4.62
N LEU A 73 -3.70 9.82 -5.00
CA LEU A 73 -3.59 11.12 -5.67
C LEU A 73 -2.86 12.14 -4.80
N ARG A 74 -3.22 12.25 -3.52
CA ARG A 74 -2.54 13.14 -2.56
C ARG A 74 -1.04 12.85 -2.46
N ARG A 75 -0.65 11.57 -2.50
CA ARG A 75 0.77 11.18 -2.46
C ARG A 75 1.51 11.49 -3.75
N CYS A 76 0.85 11.33 -4.90
CA CYS A 76 1.39 11.75 -6.19
C CYS A 76 1.62 13.27 -6.23
N GLU A 77 0.67 14.06 -5.71
CA GLU A 77 0.81 15.52 -5.58
C GLU A 77 1.99 15.88 -4.66
N LEU A 78 2.06 15.30 -3.46
CA LEU A 78 3.17 15.53 -2.52
C LEU A 78 4.52 15.10 -3.09
N CYS A 79 4.58 14.00 -3.82
CA CYS A 79 5.80 13.55 -4.51
C CYS A 79 6.24 14.59 -5.56
N ASN A 80 5.30 15.15 -6.31
CA ASN A 80 5.57 16.21 -7.29
C ASN A 80 6.06 17.50 -6.62
N GLU A 81 5.40 17.95 -5.55
CA GLU A 81 5.79 19.13 -4.77
C GLU A 81 7.19 18.99 -4.14
N THR A 82 7.50 17.81 -3.63
CA THR A 82 8.79 17.53 -2.98
C THR A 82 9.92 17.18 -3.95
N ARG A 83 9.63 17.13 -5.26
CA ARG A 83 10.53 16.70 -6.34
C ARG A 83 11.09 15.29 -6.11
N GLY A 84 10.25 14.37 -5.65
CA GLY A 84 10.62 12.98 -5.37
C GLY A 84 11.43 12.77 -4.09
N ARG A 85 11.42 13.73 -3.15
CA ARG A 85 12.01 13.54 -1.80
C ARG A 85 11.00 12.88 -0.87
N HIS A 86 11.46 12.31 0.24
CA HIS A 86 10.57 11.72 1.25
C HIS A 86 9.56 12.74 1.80
N PHE A 87 8.27 12.38 1.74
CA PHE A 87 7.15 13.22 2.16
C PHE A 87 6.29 12.58 3.25
N GLU A 88 6.74 11.48 3.89
CA GLU A 88 6.02 10.82 4.99
C GLU A 88 5.70 11.78 6.16
N HIS A 89 6.55 12.79 6.40
CA HIS A 89 6.32 13.82 7.42
C HIS A 89 5.19 14.82 7.07
N LEU A 90 4.65 14.76 5.85
CA LEU A 90 3.58 15.63 5.34
C LEU A 90 2.25 14.90 5.17
N LEU A 91 2.22 13.59 5.43
CA LEU A 91 1.06 12.71 5.21
C LEU A 91 0.10 12.67 6.38
#